data_AF-A0AAV8ZN46-F1
#
_entry.id   AF-A0AAV8ZN46-F1
#
_cell.length_a   1.000
_cell.length_b   1.000
_cell.length_c   1.000
_cell.angle_alpha   90.00
_cell.angle_beta   90.00
_cell.angle_gamma   90.00
#
_symmetry.space_group_name_H-M   'P 1'
#
loop_
_entity.id
_entity.type
_entity.pdbx_description
1 polymer ?
#
loop_
_entity_poly.entity_id
_entity_poly.type
_entity_poly.pdbx_seq_one_letter_code
_entity_poly.pdbx_strand_id
1 'polypeptide(L)'
;MVTVPAPYVPEELVSQAQVVLQGKSRNLIIRELQRTNLDVNLAVNNLLSRDDEEGEEGDDAADSYVPEDLISLLDGGFHTDHSVIIDADAMFSEDMFGYSGIRK
;
A
#
# COMPACT_ATOMS: atom_id res chain seq x y z
N MET A 1 -6.63 -13.99 22.67
CA MET A 1 -7.59 -13.61 21.62
C MET A 1 -7.54 -14.71 20.59
N VAL A 2 -8.62 -15.47 20.41
CA VAL A 2 -8.67 -16.58 19.45
C VAL A 2 -8.77 -15.95 18.06
N THR A 3 -7.73 -16.06 17.26
CA THR A 3 -7.79 -15.73 15.84
C THR A 3 -8.68 -16.77 15.18
N VAL A 4 -9.93 -16.39 14.87
CA VAL A 4 -10.83 -17.25 14.10
C VAL A 4 -10.14 -17.50 12.75
N PRO A 5 -9.91 -18.77 12.35
CA PRO A 5 -9.34 -19.07 11.05
C PRO A 5 -10.22 -18.44 9.97
N ALA A 6 -9.60 -17.78 8.98
CA ALA A 6 -10.34 -17.25 7.85
C ALA A 6 -11.17 -18.38 7.21
N PRO A 7 -12.44 -18.15 6.82
CA PRO A 7 -13.27 -19.17 6.21
C PRO A 7 -12.53 -19.78 5.02
N TYR A 8 -12.39 -21.10 5.01
CA TYR A 8 -11.84 -21.79 3.86
C TYR A 8 -12.76 -21.54 2.66
N VAL A 9 -12.23 -20.92 1.61
CA VAL A 9 -12.98 -20.66 0.37
C VAL A 9 -12.72 -21.82 -0.60
N PRO A 10 -13.75 -22.57 -1.01
CA PRO A 10 -13.60 -23.63 -2.01
C PRO A 10 -13.09 -23.10 -3.36
N GLU A 11 -12.18 -23.83 -3.99
CA GLU A 11 -11.58 -23.44 -5.28
C GLU A 11 -12.62 -23.29 -6.40
N GLU A 12 -13.68 -24.09 -6.35
CA GLU A 12 -14.75 -24.06 -7.34
C GLU A 12 -15.45 -22.70 -7.36
N LEU A 13 -15.69 -22.10 -6.19
CA LEU A 13 -16.34 -20.79 -6.08
C LEU A 13 -15.42 -19.68 -6.58
N VAL A 14 -14.12 -19.77 -6.27
CA VAL A 14 -13.11 -18.85 -6.79
C VAL A 14 -13.06 -18.95 -8.31
N SER A 15 -13.03 -20.17 -8.86
CA SER A 15 -13.00 -20.44 -10.29
C SER A 15 -14.23 -19.91 -11.01
N GLN A 16 -15.42 -20.08 -10.43
CA GLN A 16 -16.68 -19.53 -10.98
C GLN A 16 -16.64 -18.01 -11.06
N ALA A 17 -16.20 -17.34 -10.00
CA ALA A 17 -16.06 -15.89 -9.99
C ALA A 17 -14.96 -15.42 -10.97
N GLN A 18 -13.85 -16.14 -11.09
CA GLN A 18 -12.71 -15.81 -11.97
C GLN A 18 -13.10 -15.79 -13.46
N VAL A 19 -14.06 -16.64 -13.88
CA VAL A 19 -14.55 -16.68 -15.27
C VAL A 19 -15.30 -15.40 -15.64
N VAL A 20 -16.08 -14.84 -14.70
CA VAL A 20 -16.85 -13.60 -14.89
C VAL A 20 -15.98 -12.37 -14.68
N LEU A 21 -15.11 -12.39 -13.67
CA LEU A 21 -14.25 -11.28 -13.26
C LEU A 21 -12.85 -11.40 -13.88
N GLN A 22 -12.79 -11.45 -15.21
CA GLN A 22 -11.52 -11.57 -15.92
C GLN A 22 -10.59 -10.40 -15.57
N GLY A 23 -9.32 -10.68 -15.32
CA GLY A 23 -8.33 -9.66 -14.92
C GLY A 23 -8.25 -9.36 -13.42
N LYS A 24 -9.25 -9.77 -12.61
CA LYS A 24 -9.15 -9.60 -11.15
C LYS A 24 -8.23 -10.61 -10.49
N SER A 25 -7.54 -10.16 -9.44
CA SER A 25 -6.68 -11.03 -8.65
C SER A 25 -7.48 -12.05 -7.84
N ARG A 26 -6.97 -13.28 -7.77
CA ARG A 26 -7.56 -14.38 -6.99
C ARG A 26 -7.73 -14.03 -5.51
N ASN A 27 -6.77 -13.30 -4.94
CA ASN A 27 -6.82 -12.84 -3.54
C ASN A 27 -7.98 -11.88 -3.28
N LEU A 28 -8.32 -11.03 -4.25
CA LEU A 28 -9.43 -10.09 -4.14
C LEU A 28 -10.77 -10.85 -4.16
N ILE A 29 -10.91 -11.80 -5.09
CA ILE A 29 -12.07 -12.70 -5.17
C ILE A 29 -12.27 -13.47 -3.85
N ILE A 30 -11.21 -14.06 -3.29
CA ILE A 30 -11.26 -14.79 -2.02
C ILE A 30 -11.72 -13.90 -0.87
N ARG A 31 -11.16 -12.69 -0.77
CA ARG A 31 -11.54 -11.74 0.29
C ARG A 31 -13.01 -11.37 0.19
N GLU A 32 -13.53 -11.19 -1.03
CA GLU A 32 -14.94 -10.84 -1.22
C GLU A 32 -15.86 -12.02 -0.92
N LEU A 33 -15.53 -13.23 -1.38
CA LEU A 33 -16.26 -14.46 -1.04
C LEU A 33 -16.31 -14.70 0.47
N GLN A 34 -15.22 -14.40 1.20
CA GLN A 34 -15.24 -14.50 2.66
C GLN A 34 -16.19 -13.47 3.30
N ARG A 35 -16.30 -12.25 2.75
CA ARG A 35 -17.21 -11.20 3.24
C ARG A 35 -18.66 -11.50 2.94
N THR A 36 -18.94 -12.09 1.78
CA THR A 36 -20.30 -12.44 1.33
C THR A 36 -20.75 -13.81 1.83
N ASN A 37 -20.03 -14.39 2.80
CA ASN A 37 -20.34 -15.71 3.35
C ASN A 37 -20.44 -16.80 2.27
N LEU A 38 -19.52 -16.77 1.32
CA LEU A 38 -19.38 -17.66 0.16
C LEU A 38 -20.49 -17.53 -0.90
N ASP A 39 -21.27 -16.44 -0.87
CA ASP A 39 -22.20 -16.11 -1.95
C ASP A 39 -21.44 -15.57 -3.17
N VAL A 40 -21.35 -16.39 -4.21
CA VAL A 40 -20.67 -16.07 -5.48
C VAL A 40 -21.38 -14.94 -6.21
N ASN A 41 -22.70 -14.94 -6.26
CA ASN A 41 -23.44 -13.93 -7.02
C ASN A 41 -23.27 -12.56 -6.38
N LEU A 42 -23.38 -12.49 -5.05
CA LEU A 42 -23.18 -11.24 -4.32
C LEU A 42 -21.72 -10.75 -4.45
N ALA A 43 -20.74 -11.66 -4.33
CA ALA A 43 -19.34 -11.30 -4.50
C ALA A 43 -19.05 -10.78 -5.92
N VAL A 44 -19.55 -11.46 -6.95
CA VAL A 44 -19.38 -11.03 -8.34
C VAL A 44 -20.05 -9.68 -8.59
N ASN A 45 -21.28 -9.48 -8.11
CA ASN A 45 -21.96 -8.19 -8.24
C ASN A 45 -21.19 -7.06 -7.57
N ASN A 46 -20.71 -7.25 -6.32
CA ASN A 46 -19.91 -6.24 -5.62
C ASN A 46 -18.62 -5.87 -6.38
N LEU A 47 -18.02 -6.85 -7.06
CA LEU A 47 -16.75 -6.69 -7.76
C LEU A 47 -16.93 -6.08 -9.15
N LEU A 48 -18.02 -6.37 -9.86
CA LEU A 48 -18.38 -5.72 -11.13
C LEU A 48 -18.80 -4.27 -10.90
N SER A 49 -19.68 -4.01 -9.94
CA SER A 49 -20.18 -2.66 -9.66
C SER A 49 -19.07 -1.66 -9.31
N ARG A 50 -17.96 -2.13 -8.72
CA ARG A 50 -16.79 -1.28 -8.43
C ARG A 50 -15.87 -1.06 -9.63
N ASP A 51 -15.75 -2.03 -10.52
CA ASP A 51 -14.93 -1.86 -11.74
C ASP A 51 -15.62 -0.92 -12.74
N ASP A 52 -16.94 -0.94 -12.79
CA ASP A 52 -17.71 -0.03 -13.65
C ASP A 52 -17.59 1.44 -13.18
N GLU A 53 -17.27 1.70 -11.90
CA GLU A 53 -17.07 3.04 -11.34
C GLU A 53 -15.63 3.57 -11.50
N GLU A 54 -14.61 2.70 -11.49
CA GLU A 54 -13.20 3.07 -11.73
C GLU A 54 -12.87 3.29 -13.23
N GLY A 55 -13.82 3.02 -14.13
CA GLY A 55 -13.67 3.22 -15.57
C GLY A 55 -13.84 4.66 -16.10
N GLU A 56 -14.17 5.64 -15.23
CA GLU A 56 -14.40 7.03 -15.67
C GLU A 56 -13.32 8.04 -15.23
N GLU A 57 -12.31 7.65 -14.44
CA GLU A 57 -11.26 8.58 -14.00
C GLU A 57 -9.84 8.08 -14.31
N GLY A 58 -9.33 8.47 -15.48
CA GLY A 58 -7.90 8.66 -15.68
C GLY A 58 -7.26 7.90 -16.84
N ASP A 59 -7.36 8.47 -18.05
CA ASP A 59 -6.18 8.60 -18.91
C ASP A 59 -6.36 9.73 -19.94
N ASP A 60 -6.61 10.95 -19.46
CA ASP A 60 -6.39 12.14 -20.27
C ASP A 60 -5.83 13.25 -19.36
N ALA A 61 -4.60 13.67 -19.65
CA ALA A 61 -3.86 14.80 -19.06
C ALA A 61 -3.18 14.60 -17.68
N ALA A 62 -1.99 13.98 -17.67
CA ALA A 62 -0.99 14.33 -16.65
C ALA A 62 0.50 14.05 -16.95
N ASP A 63 0.90 13.36 -18.03
CA ASP A 63 2.33 13.02 -18.24
C ASP A 63 3.06 13.93 -19.26
N SER A 64 2.55 15.15 -19.46
CA SER A 64 3.27 16.19 -20.19
C SER A 64 3.86 17.20 -19.21
N TYR A 65 5.14 17.48 -19.40
CA TYR A 65 5.94 18.53 -18.78
C TYR A 65 6.70 18.18 -17.50
N VAL A 66 7.71 17.30 -17.63
CA VAL A 66 8.90 17.40 -16.80
C VAL A 66 9.76 18.55 -17.37
N PRO A 67 9.99 19.65 -16.63
CA PRO A 67 10.73 20.81 -17.16
C PRO A 67 12.22 20.49 -17.38
N GLU A 68 12.72 20.79 -18.59
CA GLU A 68 14.13 20.60 -19.00
C GLU A 68 15.11 21.49 -18.21
N ASP A 69 14.61 22.49 -17.47
CA ASP A 69 15.40 23.39 -16.63
C ASP A 69 16.09 22.67 -15.45
N LEU A 70 15.62 21.49 -15.04
CA LEU A 70 16.25 20.72 -13.95
C LEU A 70 17.56 20.05 -14.38
N ILE A 71 17.76 19.78 -15.67
CA ILE A 71 18.98 19.15 -16.18
C ILE A 71 20.15 20.14 -16.21
N SER A 72 19.86 21.43 -16.40
CA SER A 72 20.87 22.49 -16.41
C SER A 72 21.50 22.75 -15.03
N LEU A 73 20.81 22.42 -13.92
CA LEU A 73 21.35 22.56 -12.56
C LEU A 73 22.45 21.55 -12.22
N LEU A 74 22.51 20.42 -12.91
CA LEU A 74 23.47 19.35 -12.61
C LEU A 74 24.80 19.47 -13.37
N ASP A 75 24.82 20.16 -14.51
CA ASP A 75 26.03 20.36 -15.32
C ASP A 75 26.85 21.61 -14.87
N GLY A 76 26.25 22.45 -14.03
CA GLY A 76 26.83 23.68 -13.50
C GLY A 76 27.76 23.52 -12.30
N GLY A 77 28.75 22.63 -12.37
CA GLY A 77 30.00 22.76 -11.61
C GLY A 77 30.01 22.42 -10.11
N PHE A 78 30.91 21.50 -9.77
CA PHE A 78 31.53 21.23 -8.47
C PHE A 78 31.29 22.24 -7.33
N HIS A 79 30.62 21.79 -6.26
CA HIS A 79 30.97 22.14 -4.88
C HIS A 79 31.29 20.87 -4.09
N THR A 80 32.57 20.47 -4.18
CA THR A 80 33.30 19.68 -3.18
C THR A 80 33.14 20.38 -1.82
N ASP A 81 32.21 19.97 -0.94
CA ASP A 81 32.26 20.21 0.54
C ASP A 81 30.97 19.82 1.31
N HIS A 82 30.30 18.70 0.99
CA HIS A 82 29.24 18.18 1.87
C HIS A 82 29.50 16.73 2.29
N SER A 83 30.55 16.53 3.08
CA SER A 83 30.68 15.34 3.93
C SER A 83 29.73 15.49 5.12
N VAL A 84 28.66 14.72 5.15
CA VAL A 84 27.82 14.55 6.35
C VAL A 84 28.62 13.71 7.33
N ILE A 85 29.21 14.33 8.34
CA ILE A 85 29.86 13.63 9.47
C ILE A 85 28.77 13.42 10.52
N ILE A 86 28.27 12.19 10.63
CA ILE A 86 27.39 11.77 11.73
C ILE A 86 28.28 11.47 12.93
N ASP A 87 28.30 12.37 13.91
CA ASP A 87 28.98 12.15 15.20
C ASP A 87 28.13 11.20 16.07
N ALA A 88 28.60 9.98 16.26
CA ALA A 88 27.90 8.93 17.01
C ALA A 88 27.82 9.23 18.52
N ASP A 89 28.70 10.08 19.05
CA ASP A 89 28.71 10.44 20.48
C ASP A 89 27.61 11.43 20.86
N ALA A 90 27.01 12.13 19.89
CA ALA A 90 25.95 13.11 20.14
C ALA A 90 24.53 12.49 20.26
N MET A 91 24.36 11.19 19.98
CA MET A 91 23.05 10.53 20.07
C MET A 91 22.73 9.94 21.45
N PHE A 92 23.73 9.80 22.33
CA PHE A 92 23.52 9.37 23.71
C PHE A 92 23.49 10.59 24.64
N SER A 93 22.41 11.37 24.57
CA SER A 93 22.07 12.27 25.67
C SER A 93 21.72 11.43 26.90
N GLU A 94 22.67 11.33 27.83
CA GLU A 94 22.61 10.69 29.14
C GLU A 94 21.68 11.43 30.13
N ASP A 95 20.50 11.83 29.68
CA ASP A 95 19.48 12.56 30.47
C ASP A 95 18.17 11.76 30.62
N MET A 96 18.23 10.43 30.49
CA MET A 96 17.14 9.52 30.86
C MET A 96 17.46 8.70 32.12
N PHE A 97 18.35 9.23 32.98
CA PHE A 97 18.61 8.68 34.31
C PHE A 97 18.46 9.77 35.37
N GLY A 98 17.23 9.98 35.85
CA GLY A 98 17.05 10.77 37.06
C GLY A 98 15.63 11.23 37.31
N TYR A 99 15.03 10.68 38.36
CA TYR A 99 13.92 11.25 39.12
C TYR A 99 12.50 11.20 38.52
N SER A 100 11.82 10.07 38.71
CA SER A 100 10.61 10.06 39.57
C SER A 100 10.13 8.63 39.80
N GLY A 101 10.34 8.14 41.02
CA GLY A 101 9.91 6.80 41.40
C GLY A 101 10.28 6.43 42.83
N ILE A 102 10.25 7.39 43.76
CA ILE A 102 10.30 7.10 45.20
C ILE A 102 9.09 6.23 45.52
N ARG A 103 9.32 4.93 45.74
CA ARG A 103 8.35 4.01 46.32
C ARG A 103 8.95 3.41 47.59
N LYS A 104 8.21 3.66 48.68
CA LYS A 104 8.27 3.15 50.07
C LYS A 104 9.38 3.68 50.96
#